data_AF-A0A1R1C840-F1
#
_entry.id   AF-A0A1R1C840-F1
#
_cell.length_a   1.000
_cell.length_b   1.000
_cell.length_c   1.000
_cell.angle_alpha   90.00
_cell.angle_beta   90.00
_cell.angle_gamma   90.00
#
_symmetry.space_group_name_H-M   'P 1'
#
loop_
_entity.id
_entity.type
_entity.pdbx_description
1 polymer ?
#
loop_
_entity_poly.entity_id
_entity_poly.type
_entity_poly.pdbx_seq_one_letter_code
_entity_poly.pdbx_strand_id
1 'polypeptide(L)'
;MKSGRYSVATYIILGLALIGVASMASQLIIPIVVFGVIFLLLKYPPNKWGKSKTTSPRFGKGKERRTRDATFRVINGNKGSSDEPPKYH
;
A
#
# COMPACT_ATOMS: atom_id res chain seq x y z
N MET A 1 -48.67 -25.30 33.51
CA MET A 1 -47.66 -24.28 33.16
C MET A 1 -48.31 -22.91 33.33
N LYS A 2 -47.95 -22.13 34.36
CA LYS A 2 -48.56 -20.80 34.58
C LYS A 2 -47.91 -19.79 33.62
N SER A 3 -48.66 -19.29 32.66
CA SER A 3 -48.23 -18.16 31.82
C SER A 3 -48.26 -16.89 32.68
N GLY A 4 -47.12 -16.57 33.28
CA GLY A 4 -46.94 -15.31 34.00
C GLY A 4 -46.99 -14.15 33.02
N ARG A 5 -48.04 -13.33 33.09
CA ARG A 5 -48.11 -12.06 32.38
C ARG A 5 -47.23 -11.07 33.13
N TYR A 6 -46.20 -10.53 32.47
CA TYR A 6 -45.31 -9.55 33.08
C TYR A 6 -46.03 -8.21 33.27
N SER A 7 -45.65 -7.47 34.31
CA SER A 7 -46.22 -6.15 34.59
C SER A 7 -45.74 -5.13 33.55
N VAL A 8 -46.55 -4.11 33.29
CA VAL A 8 -46.18 -2.98 32.40
C VAL A 8 -44.85 -2.36 32.85
N ALA A 9 -44.62 -2.23 34.16
CA ALA A 9 -43.37 -1.74 34.72
C ALA A 9 -42.16 -2.61 34.31
N THR A 10 -42.33 -3.93 34.24
CA THR A 10 -41.28 -4.85 33.80
C THR A 10 -40.90 -4.58 32.35
N TYR A 11 -41.86 -4.37 31.46
CA TYR A 11 -41.58 -4.03 30.05
C TYR A 11 -40.89 -2.68 29.90
N ILE A 12 -41.27 -1.67 30.70
CA ILE A 12 -40.63 -0.35 30.71
C ILE A 12 -39.17 -0.47 31.14
N ILE A 13 -38.89 -1.18 32.23
CA ILE A 13 -37.53 -1.39 32.75
C ILE A 13 -36.69 -2.14 31.71
N LEU A 14 -37.24 -3.18 31.08
CA LEU A 14 -36.54 -3.98 30.08
C LEU A 14 -36.23 -3.15 28.82
N GLY A 15 -37.17 -2.29 28.39
CA GLY A 15 -36.96 -1.35 27.29
C GLY A 15 -35.86 -0.33 27.59
N LEU A 16 -35.86 0.28 28.78
CA LEU A 16 -34.82 1.23 29.20
C LEU A 16 -33.44 0.56 29.32
N ALA A 17 -33.39 -0.65 29.87
CA ALA A 17 -32.16 -1.44 29.95
C ALA A 17 -31.61 -1.75 28.55
N LEU A 18 -32.48 -2.11 27.61
CA LEU A 18 -32.09 -2.42 26.23
C LEU A 18 -31.57 -1.17 25.50
N ILE A 19 -32.22 -0.02 25.68
CA ILE A 19 -31.75 1.27 25.14
C ILE A 19 -30.41 1.68 25.77
N GLY A 20 -30.24 1.52 27.08
CA GLY A 20 -28.99 1.83 27.78
C GLY A 20 -27.82 0.96 27.30
N VAL A 21 -28.06 -0.35 27.16
CA VAL A 21 -27.06 -1.29 26.60
C VAL A 21 -26.75 -0.95 25.14
N ALA A 22 -27.76 -0.64 24.32
CA ALA A 22 -27.55 -0.22 22.93
C ALA A 22 -26.78 1.11 22.82
N SER A 23 -27.01 2.05 23.74
CA SER A 23 -26.28 3.32 23.80
C SER A 23 -24.81 3.11 24.15
N MET A 24 -24.48 2.21 25.09
CA MET A 24 -23.10 1.83 25.39
C MET A 24 -22.47 1.04 24.24
N ALA A 25 -23.22 0.10 23.65
CA ALA A 25 -22.79 -0.67 22.49
C ALA A 25 -22.65 0.16 21.21
N SER A 26 -23.16 1.40 21.19
CA SER A 26 -22.88 2.34 20.11
C SER A 26 -21.38 2.68 20.03
N GLN A 27 -20.65 2.61 21.15
CA GLN A 27 -19.19 2.67 21.14
C GLN A 27 -18.54 1.44 20.50
N LEU A 28 -19.25 0.31 20.44
CA LEU A 28 -18.82 -0.91 19.75
C LEU A 28 -19.12 -0.89 18.24
N ILE A 29 -19.96 0.04 17.76
CA ILE A 29 -20.22 0.20 16.32
C ILE A 29 -18.94 0.54 15.57
N ILE A 30 -18.13 1.46 16.10
CA ILE A 30 -16.86 1.86 15.47
C ILE A 30 -15.92 0.66 15.30
N PRO A 31 -15.54 -0.11 16.36
CA PRO A 31 -14.67 -1.27 16.18
C PRO A 31 -15.29 -2.36 15.31
N ILE A 32 -16.60 -2.63 15.41
CA ILE A 32 -17.28 -3.61 14.54
C ILE A 32 -17.18 -3.20 13.06
N VAL A 33 -17.44 -1.92 12.76
CA VAL A 33 -17.34 -1.39 11.40
C VAL A 33 -15.90 -1.39 10.92
N VAL A 34 -14.92 -1.04 11.75
CA VAL A 34 -13.49 -1.08 11.42
C VAL A 34 -13.07 -2.51 11.08
N PHE A 35 -13.39 -3.49 11.92
CA PHE A 35 -13.12 -4.90 11.63
C PHE A 35 -13.85 -5.37 10.37
N GLY A 36 -15.10 -4.95 10.17
CA GLY A 36 -15.89 -5.27 8.97
C GLY A 36 -15.25 -4.72 7.69
N VAL A 37 -14.80 -3.47 7.70
CA VAL A 37 -14.10 -2.84 6.58
C VAL A 37 -12.75 -3.51 6.34
N ILE A 38 -11.95 -3.76 7.38
CA ILE A 38 -10.67 -4.47 7.26
C ILE A 38 -10.91 -5.87 6.66
N PHE A 39 -11.88 -6.61 7.19
CA PHE A 39 -12.25 -7.93 6.68
C PHE A 39 -12.70 -7.86 5.22
N LEU A 40 -13.53 -6.88 4.87
CA LEU A 40 -14.01 -6.68 3.50
C LEU A 40 -12.84 -6.40 2.55
N LEU A 41 -11.91 -5.53 2.94
CA LEU A 41 -10.72 -5.22 2.16
C LEU A 41 -9.75 -6.41 2.09
N LEU A 42 -9.67 -7.26 3.12
CA LEU A 42 -8.90 -8.50 3.05
C LEU A 42 -9.56 -9.54 2.14
N LYS A 43 -10.88 -9.68 2.24
CA LYS A 43 -11.68 -10.61 1.44
C LYS A 43 -11.68 -10.20 -0.04
N TYR A 44 -11.75 -8.90 -0.30
CA TYR A 44 -11.73 -8.30 -1.62
C TYR A 44 -10.64 -7.23 -1.68
N PRO A 45 -9.36 -7.64 -1.85
CA PRO A 45 -8.24 -6.71 -1.90
C PRO A 45 -8.48 -5.66 -2.99
N PRO A 46 -8.67 -4.37 -2.64
CA PRO A 46 -9.04 -3.34 -3.60
C PRO A 46 -7.93 -3.10 -4.63
N ASN A 47 -6.70 -3.48 -4.30
CA ASN A 47 -5.51 -3.22 -5.10
C ASN A 47 -5.18 -4.32 -6.13
N LYS A 48 -6.09 -5.26 -6.42
CA LYS A 48 -5.90 -6.19 -7.54
C LYS A 48 -6.06 -5.52 -8.92
N TRP A 49 -6.51 -4.26 -8.98
CA TRP A 49 -6.69 -3.51 -10.24
C TRP A 49 -5.70 -2.36 -10.47
N GLY A 50 -4.63 -2.29 -9.68
CA GLY A 50 -3.66 -1.19 -9.72
C GLY A 50 -2.41 -1.41 -10.57
N LYS A 51 -2.38 -2.30 -11.58
CA LYS A 51 -1.42 -2.11 -12.69
C LYS A 51 -2.00 -1.08 -13.65
N SER A 52 -2.21 0.15 -13.19
CA SER A 52 -2.21 1.25 -14.15
C SER A 52 -0.80 1.31 -14.69
N LYS A 53 -0.62 0.75 -15.89
CA LYS A 53 0.47 1.16 -16.76
C LYS A 53 0.20 2.62 -17.14
N THR A 54 0.36 3.54 -16.19
CA THR A 54 0.54 4.93 -16.53
C THR A 54 1.97 5.01 -17.05
N THR A 55 2.14 4.64 -18.32
CA THR A 55 3.14 5.26 -19.17
C THR A 55 2.97 6.76 -19.00
N SER A 56 3.82 7.39 -18.19
CA SER A 56 4.12 8.80 -18.32
C SER A 56 5.15 8.92 -19.43
N PRO A 57 4.82 9.38 -20.64
CA PRO A 57 5.83 9.81 -21.57
C PRO A 57 6.06 11.29 -21.30
N ARG A 58 7.12 11.64 -20.55
CA ARG A 58 7.85 12.89 -20.81
C ARG A 58 9.15 13.00 -20.04
N PHE A 59 10.21 12.97 -20.87
CA PHE A 59 11.39 13.82 -20.78
C PHE A 59 12.40 13.54 -19.65
N GLY A 60 13.12 12.43 -19.82
CA GLY A 60 14.49 12.30 -19.33
C GLY A 60 15.25 11.46 -20.34
N LYS A 61 16.06 12.09 -21.18
CA LYS A 61 16.95 11.43 -22.14
C LYS A 61 18.11 10.76 -21.37
N GLY A 62 17.80 9.84 -20.47
CA GLY A 62 18.76 8.99 -19.80
C GLY A 62 19.14 7.90 -20.80
N LYS A 63 20.32 8.03 -21.40
CA LYS A 63 20.96 7.00 -22.24
C LYS A 63 20.60 5.62 -21.69
N GLU A 64 19.86 4.86 -22.49
CA GLU A 64 19.73 3.41 -22.38
C GLU A 64 21.14 2.90 -22.04
N ARG A 65 21.36 2.48 -20.79
CA ARG A 65 22.59 1.78 -20.42
C ARG A 65 22.47 0.43 -21.10
N ARG A 66 22.80 0.42 -22.39
CA ARG A 66 23.24 -0.77 -23.09
C ARG A 66 24.45 -1.22 -22.31
N THR A 67 24.24 -2.13 -21.36
CA THR A 67 25.32 -2.97 -20.86
C THR A 67 25.74 -3.80 -22.06
N ARG A 68 26.56 -3.19 -22.92
CA ARG A 68 27.23 -3.89 -23.99
C ARG A 68 28.19 -4.82 -23.27
N ASP A 69 28.00 -6.11 -23.47
CA ASP A 69 28.95 -7.13 -23.09
C ASP A 69 30.29 -6.76 -23.74
N ALA A 70 31.13 -6.08 -22.98
CA ALA A 70 32.33 -5.43 -23.49
C ALA A 70 33.49 -6.38 -23.25
N THR A 71 33.78 -7.22 -24.24
CA THR A 71 35.08 -7.89 -24.32
C THR A 71 36.17 -6.82 -24.32
N PHE A 72 37.27 -7.08 -23.60
CA PHE A 72 38.45 -6.25 -23.63
C PHE A 72 38.86 -5.97 -25.08
N ARG A 73 38.90 -4.69 -25.45
CA ARG A 73 39.46 -4.25 -26.73
C ARG A 73 40.72 -3.47 -26.42
N VAL A 74 41.81 -3.84 -27.08
CA VAL A 74 43.07 -3.10 -26.99
C VAL A 74 42.82 -1.70 -27.52
N ILE A 75 42.92 -0.71 -26.64
CA ILE A 75 42.93 0.69 -27.04
C ILE A 75 44.31 0.95 -27.61
N ASN A 76 44.40 1.19 -28.92
CA ASN A 76 45.65 1.62 -29.54
C ASN A 76 46.02 2.98 -28.94
N GLY A 77 47.10 3.00 -28.16
CA GLY A 77 47.62 4.25 -27.60
C GLY A 77 47.98 5.20 -28.74
N ASN A 78 47.47 6.42 -28.68
CA ASN A 78 47.95 7.51 -29.53
C ASN A 78 49.30 7.98 -29.00
N LYS A 79 50.36 7.17 -29.17
CA LYS A 79 51.71 7.70 -29.17
C LYS A 79 51.82 8.50 -30.46
N GLY A 80 51.72 9.82 -30.34
CA GLY A 80 52.11 10.70 -31.43
C GLY A 80 53.47 10.24 -31.93
N SER A 81 53.64 10.21 -33.25
CA SER A 81 54.87 9.82 -33.97
C SER A 81 56.04 10.79 -33.73
N SER A 82 56.13 11.34 -32.54
CA SER A 82 57.15 12.26 -32.11
C SER A 82 58.08 11.46 -31.22
N ASP A 83 59.23 11.08 -31.77
CA ASP A 83 60.41 10.56 -31.06
C ASP A 83 61.02 11.61 -30.11
N GLU A 84 60.18 12.45 -29.50
CA GLU A 84 60.61 13.48 -28.57
C GLU A 84 60.65 12.87 -27.16
N PRO A 85 61.85 12.72 -26.55
CA PRO A 85 61.97 12.14 -25.23
C PRO A 85 61.23 12.99 -24.18
N PRO A 86 60.69 12.37 -23.11
CA PRO A 86 59.93 13.08 -22.09
C PRO A 86 60.82 14.13 -21.40
N LYS A 87 60.29 15.35 -21.25
CA LYS A 87 61.00 16.44 -20.58
C LYS A 87 61.05 16.18 -19.07
N TYR A 88 62.25 15.93 -18.56
CA TYR A 88 62.50 15.85 -17.12
C TYR A 88 62.46 17.26 -16.52
N HIS A 89 61.76 17.39 -15.39
CA HIS A 89 61.84 18.52 -14.48
C HIS A 89 62.47 18.06 -13.18
#